data_AF-A0A6B2IJG7-F1
#
_entry.id   AF-A0A6B2IJG7-F1
#
_cell.length_a   1.000
_cell.length_b   1.000
_cell.length_c   1.000
_cell.angle_alpha   90.00
_cell.angle_beta   90.00
_cell.angle_gamma   90.00
#
_symmetry.space_group_name_H-M   'P 1'
#
loop_
_entity.id
_entity.type
_entity.pdbx_description
1 polymer ?
#
loop_
_entity_poly.entity_id
_entity_poly.type
_entity_poly.pdbx_seq_one_letter_code
_entity_poly.pdbx_strand_id
1 'polypeptide(L)'
;MSELYSSQAVKDVLNERERQIIKEGYLPEFDNLYEANELPRAASCYVDHVVSRGWVYNSKDFGPEVYMDEDAAGWWPFADTFWKPKSPRQDLVRAAALLIAEIERLDREVKAESKEE
;
A
#
# COMPACT_ATOMS: atom_id res chain seq x y z
N MET A 1 -24.75 -4.02 10.99
CA MET A 1 -23.43 -3.77 10.36
C MET A 1 -23.69 -3.08 9.03
N SER A 2 -23.11 -1.91 8.80
CA SER A 2 -23.30 -1.15 7.55
C SER A 2 -22.84 -1.96 6.32
N GLU A 3 -23.51 -1.81 5.18
CA GLU A 3 -23.14 -2.43 3.90
C GLU A 3 -21.68 -2.15 3.51
N LEU A 4 -21.12 -1.02 3.96
CA LEU A 4 -19.72 -0.64 3.73
C LEU A 4 -18.73 -1.71 4.23
N TYR A 5 -18.92 -2.19 5.46
CA TYR A 5 -18.05 -3.21 6.08
C TYR A 5 -18.13 -4.57 5.39
N SER A 6 -19.20 -4.82 4.63
CA SER A 6 -19.40 -6.06 3.89
C SER A 6 -18.91 -5.98 2.45
N SER A 7 -18.53 -4.80 1.96
CA SER A 7 -18.07 -4.59 0.59
C SER A 7 -16.77 -5.36 0.31
N GLN A 8 -16.62 -5.84 -0.92
CA GLN A 8 -15.42 -6.59 -1.32
C GLN A 8 -14.15 -5.72 -1.22
N ALA A 9 -14.26 -4.41 -1.50
CA ALA A 9 -13.14 -3.49 -1.39
C ALA A 9 -12.59 -3.38 0.03
N VAL A 10 -13.46 -3.22 1.04
CA VAL A 10 -13.02 -3.18 2.44
C VAL A 10 -12.37 -4.50 2.84
N LYS A 11 -12.97 -5.64 2.48
CA LYS A 11 -12.41 -6.97 2.77
C LYS A 11 -11.03 -7.15 2.16
N ASP A 12 -10.85 -6.78 0.89
CA ASP A 12 -9.58 -6.94 0.18
C ASP A 12 -8.46 -6.09 0.80
N VAL A 13 -8.76 -4.86 1.23
CA VAL A 13 -7.79 -3.99 1.89
C VAL A 13 -7.34 -4.57 3.23
N LEU A 14 -8.29 -5.06 4.05
CA LEU A 14 -7.95 -5.71 5.32
C LEU A 14 -7.16 -7.00 5.12
N ASN A 15 -7.55 -7.82 4.13
CA ASN A 15 -6.84 -9.04 3.79
C ASN A 15 -5.41 -8.75 3.27
N GLU A 16 -5.21 -7.68 2.50
CA GLU A 16 -3.87 -7.30 2.04
C GLU A 16 -2.99 -6.81 3.20
N ARG A 17 -3.54 -6.04 4.15
CA ARG A 17 -2.82 -5.65 5.37
C ARG A 17 -2.41 -6.89 6.18
N GLU A 18 -3.32 -7.83 6.37
CA GLU A 18 -3.02 -9.10 7.05
C GLU A 18 -1.96 -9.92 6.27
N ARG A 19 -2.06 -9.99 4.94
CA ARG A 19 -1.06 -10.66 4.10
C ARG A 19 0.32 -10.05 4.26
N GLN A 20 0.45 -8.72 4.26
CA GLN A 20 1.73 -8.03 4.46
C GLN A 20 2.36 -8.40 5.81
N ILE A 21 1.57 -8.47 6.87
CA ILE A 21 2.03 -8.91 8.20
C ILE A 21 2.46 -10.38 8.17
N ILE A 22 1.60 -11.29 7.69
CA ILE A 22 1.82 -12.74 7.79
C ILE A 22 2.87 -13.26 6.80
N LYS A 23 2.88 -12.74 5.57
CA LYS A 23 3.74 -13.25 4.48
C LYS A 23 5.04 -12.49 4.32
N GLU A 24 5.02 -11.18 4.53
CA GLU A 24 6.20 -10.34 4.33
C GLU A 24 6.89 -9.96 5.65
N GLY A 25 6.25 -10.22 6.80
CA GLY A 25 6.81 -9.87 8.11
C GLY A 25 6.80 -8.37 8.41
N TYR A 26 5.94 -7.60 7.73
CA TYR A 26 5.78 -6.16 7.96
C TYR A 26 4.94 -5.92 9.22
N LEU A 27 5.54 -6.25 10.36
CA LEU A 27 4.87 -6.20 11.66
C LEU A 27 4.58 -4.74 12.07
N PRO A 28 3.43 -4.46 12.70
CA PRO A 28 3.08 -3.10 13.14
C PRO A 28 4.14 -2.44 14.01
N GLU A 29 4.85 -3.19 14.86
CA GLU A 29 5.96 -2.68 15.67
C GLU A 29 7.14 -2.17 14.85
N PHE A 30 7.39 -2.74 13.66
CA PHE A 30 8.47 -2.29 12.77
C PHE A 30 8.06 -1.10 11.92
N ASP A 31 6.76 -0.91 11.68
CA ASP A 31 6.26 0.30 11.01
C ASP A 31 6.66 1.57 11.80
N ASN A 32 6.83 1.48 13.12
CA ASN A 32 7.26 2.60 13.97
C ASN A 32 8.69 3.09 13.65
N LEU A 33 9.50 2.31 12.92
CA LEU A 33 10.84 2.70 12.50
C LEU A 33 10.84 3.60 11.26
N TYR A 34 9.69 3.79 10.62
CA TYR A 34 9.53 4.66 9.47
C TYR A 34 9.19 6.09 9.92
N GLU A 35 10.19 6.97 9.90
CA GLU A 35 10.10 8.36 10.38
C GLU A 35 10.11 9.38 9.23
N ALA A 36 10.33 8.94 7.97
CA ALA A 36 10.50 9.80 6.80
C ALA A 36 9.36 9.63 5.78
N ASN A 37 8.16 9.28 6.24
CA ASN A 37 6.95 9.04 5.43
C ASN A 37 7.08 7.87 4.45
N GLU A 38 7.82 6.83 4.78
CA GLU A 38 8.04 5.66 3.91
C GLU A 38 6.70 4.99 3.55
N LEU A 39 5.80 4.76 4.50
CA LEU A 39 4.52 4.11 4.21
C LEU A 39 3.61 4.95 3.28
N PRO A 40 3.39 6.27 3.54
CA PRO A 40 2.70 7.14 2.59
C PRO A 40 3.37 7.25 1.22
N ARG A 41 4.70 7.35 1.16
CA ARG A 41 5.45 7.42 -0.11
C ARG A 41 5.23 6.17 -0.95
N ALA A 42 5.32 4.99 -0.32
CA ALA A 42 5.06 3.73 -0.98
C ALA A 42 3.60 3.64 -1.48
N ALA A 43 2.63 4.06 -0.66
CA ALA A 43 1.23 4.12 -1.08
C ALA A 43 1.01 5.05 -2.27
N SER A 44 1.62 6.25 -2.25
CA SER A 44 1.55 7.21 -3.36
C SER A 44 2.10 6.60 -4.64
N CYS A 45 3.26 5.94 -4.60
CA CYS A 45 3.85 5.33 -5.80
C CYS A 45 2.90 4.34 -6.48
N TYR A 46 2.18 3.52 -5.71
CA TYR A 46 1.15 2.64 -6.27
C TYR A 46 -0.01 3.42 -6.90
N VAL A 47 -0.49 4.47 -6.25
CA VAL A 47 -1.54 5.33 -6.82
C VAL A 47 -1.07 6.03 -8.09
N ASP A 48 0.14 6.59 -8.08
CA ASP A 48 0.75 7.29 -9.21
C ASP A 48 0.95 6.36 -10.40
N HIS A 49 1.35 5.11 -10.15
CA HIS A 49 1.44 4.07 -11.19
C HIS A 49 0.08 3.78 -11.82
N VAL A 50 -0.97 3.65 -11.00
CA VAL A 50 -2.35 3.45 -11.50
C VAL A 50 -2.81 4.63 -12.34
N VAL A 51 -2.58 5.86 -11.89
CA VAL A 51 -2.99 7.08 -12.58
C VAL A 51 -2.24 7.25 -13.91
N SER A 52 -0.93 7.01 -13.92
CA SER A 52 -0.07 7.26 -15.08
C SER A 52 -0.02 6.11 -16.09
N ARG A 53 -0.15 4.86 -15.63
CA ARG A 53 0.01 3.65 -16.45
C ARG A 53 -1.22 2.76 -16.49
N GLY A 54 -2.27 3.01 -15.71
CA GLY A 54 -3.46 2.14 -15.69
C GLY A 54 -4.13 1.92 -17.06
N TRP A 55 -3.96 2.88 -17.99
CA TRP A 55 -4.44 2.78 -19.36
C TRP A 55 -3.78 1.66 -20.18
N VAL A 56 -2.54 1.26 -19.86
CA VAL A 56 -1.85 0.18 -20.59
C VAL A 56 -2.39 -1.20 -20.26
N TYR A 57 -2.95 -1.40 -19.05
CA TYR A 57 -3.30 -2.72 -18.52
C TYR A 57 -4.35 -3.45 -19.36
N ASN A 58 -5.35 -2.71 -19.88
CA ASN A 58 -6.42 -3.24 -20.73
C ASN A 58 -6.31 -2.75 -22.19
N SER A 59 -5.15 -2.23 -22.59
CA SER A 59 -4.91 -1.83 -23.97
C SER A 59 -4.96 -3.05 -24.90
N LYS A 60 -5.27 -2.83 -26.18
CA LYS A 60 -5.14 -3.87 -27.22
C LYS A 60 -3.71 -3.97 -27.76
N ASP A 61 -2.99 -2.86 -27.73
CA ASP A 61 -1.63 -2.73 -28.26
C ASP A 61 -0.57 -3.03 -27.19
N PHE A 62 -0.96 -2.95 -25.91
CA PHE A 62 -0.15 -3.33 -24.75
C PHE A 62 -0.89 -4.40 -23.95
N GLY A 63 -0.33 -4.79 -22.81
CA GLY A 63 -0.96 -5.76 -21.92
C GLY A 63 -0.52 -5.60 -20.46
N PRO A 64 -1.04 -6.44 -19.57
CA PRO A 64 -0.69 -6.46 -18.15
C PRO A 64 0.82 -6.55 -17.89
N GLU A 65 1.58 -7.18 -18.78
CA GLU A 65 3.03 -7.35 -18.68
C GLU A 65 3.74 -5.99 -18.70
N VAL A 66 3.33 -5.10 -19.61
CA VAL A 66 3.87 -3.73 -19.69
C VAL A 66 3.52 -2.95 -18.43
N TYR A 67 2.35 -3.16 -17.84
CA TYR A 67 1.99 -2.50 -16.59
C TYR A 67 2.83 -3.02 -15.40
N MET A 68 3.19 -4.30 -15.39
CA MET A 68 3.89 -4.95 -14.27
C MET A 68 5.41 -4.77 -14.31
N ASP A 69 5.99 -4.45 -15.47
CA ASP A 69 7.44 -4.33 -15.69
C ASP A 69 7.98 -2.90 -15.52
N GLU A 70 7.11 -1.93 -15.21
CA GLU A 70 7.49 -0.53 -15.02
C GLU A 70 8.22 -0.31 -13.71
N ASP A 71 9.23 0.57 -13.76
CA ASP A 71 9.95 1.03 -12.60
C ASP A 71 9.04 1.82 -11.65
N ALA A 72 9.38 1.79 -10.36
CA ALA A 72 8.68 2.60 -9.37
C ALA A 72 8.92 4.10 -9.63
N ALA A 73 8.00 4.94 -9.15
CA ALA A 73 8.26 6.38 -9.11
C ALA A 73 9.55 6.68 -8.32
N GLY A 74 10.28 7.72 -8.71
CA GLY A 74 11.61 8.02 -8.14
C GLY A 74 11.63 8.36 -6.63
N TRP A 75 10.47 8.50 -6.00
CA TRP A 75 10.32 8.65 -4.54
C TRP A 75 9.87 7.37 -3.84
N TRP A 76 9.95 6.22 -4.49
CA TRP A 76 9.79 4.92 -3.85
C TRP A 76 10.82 4.76 -2.72
N PRO A 77 10.39 4.44 -1.49
CA PRO A 77 11.26 4.53 -0.32
C PRO A 77 12.03 3.25 -0.01
N PHE A 78 11.76 2.15 -0.73
CA PHE A 78 12.36 0.84 -0.48
C PHE A 78 13.22 0.41 -1.66
N ALA A 79 13.95 -0.71 -1.52
CA ALA A 79 14.67 -1.26 -2.66
C ALA A 79 13.72 -1.64 -3.80
N ASP A 80 14.18 -1.52 -5.04
CA ASP A 80 13.39 -1.78 -6.26
C ASP A 80 12.82 -3.21 -6.29
N THR A 81 13.51 -4.16 -5.66
CA THR A 81 13.03 -5.55 -5.54
C THR A 81 11.71 -5.69 -4.77
N PHE A 82 11.32 -4.68 -4.00
CA PHE A 82 10.03 -4.62 -3.29
C PHE A 82 8.93 -3.92 -4.10
N TRP A 83 9.26 -3.27 -5.20
CA TRP A 83 8.29 -2.75 -6.15
C TRP A 83 7.73 -3.91 -6.98
N LYS A 84 6.44 -4.20 -6.83
CA LYS A 84 5.79 -5.38 -7.46
C LYS A 84 4.38 -5.05 -7.94
N PRO A 85 4.18 -4.09 -8.86
CA PRO A 85 2.85 -3.75 -9.36
C PRO A 85 2.18 -4.98 -9.98
N LYS A 86 0.85 -5.06 -9.87
CA LYS A 86 0.09 -6.23 -10.32
C LYS A 86 -1.06 -5.89 -11.24
N SER A 87 -1.93 -4.99 -10.82
CA SER A 87 -3.03 -4.49 -11.63
C SER A 87 -3.56 -3.21 -11.01
N PRO A 88 -4.27 -2.36 -11.79
CA PRO A 88 -4.82 -1.12 -11.26
C PRO A 88 -5.59 -1.29 -9.95
N ARG A 89 -6.45 -2.31 -9.87
CA ARG A 89 -7.26 -2.56 -8.69
C ARG A 89 -6.47 -3.18 -7.53
N GLN A 90 -5.49 -4.05 -7.79
CA GLN A 90 -4.68 -4.65 -6.72
C GLN A 90 -3.70 -3.63 -6.13
N ASP A 91 -3.15 -2.75 -6.95
CA ASP A 91 -2.21 -1.73 -6.51
C ASP A 91 -2.91 -0.65 -5.67
N LEU A 92 -4.15 -0.27 -6.00
CA LEU A 92 -4.98 0.57 -5.12
C LEU A 92 -5.29 -0.10 -3.77
N VAL A 93 -5.53 -1.41 -3.76
CA VAL A 93 -5.72 -2.15 -2.50
C VAL A 93 -4.45 -2.15 -1.66
N ARG A 94 -3.29 -2.37 -2.29
CA ARG A 94 -2.00 -2.31 -1.60
C ARG A 94 -1.70 -0.91 -1.06
N ALA A 95 -1.98 0.12 -1.86
CA ALA A 95 -1.85 1.51 -1.43
C ALA A 95 -2.72 1.79 -0.20
N ALA A 96 -3.99 1.38 -0.22
CA ALA A 96 -4.88 1.56 0.91
C ALA A 96 -4.42 0.78 2.16
N ALA A 97 -3.90 -0.44 2.00
CA ALA A 97 -3.34 -1.22 3.11
C ALA A 97 -2.10 -0.55 3.73
N LEU A 98 -1.23 0.06 2.91
CA LEU A 98 -0.09 0.86 3.38
C LEU A 98 -0.53 2.13 4.12
N LEU A 99 -1.61 2.77 3.67
CA LEU A 99 -2.18 3.92 4.39
C LEU A 99 -2.78 3.51 5.74
N ILE A 100 -3.44 2.35 5.82
CA ILE A 100 -3.87 1.80 7.12
C ILE A 100 -2.66 1.57 8.03
N ALA A 101 -1.57 1.00 7.51
CA ALA A 101 -0.35 0.79 8.28
C ALA A 101 0.20 2.09 8.89
N GLU A 102 0.24 3.16 8.10
CA GLU A 102 0.67 4.48 8.57
C GLU A 102 -0.28 5.06 9.62
N ILE A 103 -1.60 4.99 9.38
CA ILE A 103 -2.58 5.50 10.34
C ILE A 103 -2.47 4.73 11.67
N GLU A 104 -2.31 3.41 11.61
CA GLU A 104 -2.08 2.59 12.80
C GLU A 104 -0.78 2.98 13.54
N ARG A 105 0.27 3.39 12.80
CA ARG A 105 1.54 3.88 13.36
C ARG A 105 1.32 5.18 14.14
N LEU A 106 0.67 6.16 13.51
CA LEU A 106 0.31 7.44 14.13
C LEU A 106 -0.59 7.25 15.36
N ASP A 107 -1.58 6.34 15.28
CA ASP A 107 -2.46 6.01 16.39
C ASP A 107 -1.71 5.39 17.58
N ARG A 108 -0.60 4.68 17.34
CA ARG A 108 0.27 4.15 18.40
C ARG A 108 1.12 5.23 19.04
N GLU A 109 1.65 6.17 18.26
CA GLU A 109 2.43 7.31 18.77
C GLU A 109 1.60 8.14 19.76
N VAL A 110 0.38 8.53 19.37
CA VAL A 110 -0.54 9.30 20.23
C VAL A 110 -0.83 8.58 21.56
N LYS A 111 -0.98 7.24 21.52
CA LYS A 111 -1.20 6.41 22.72
C LYS A 111 0.05 6.25 23.60
N ALA A 112 1.24 6.40 23.04
CA ALA A 112 2.48 6.37 23.80
C ALA A 112 2.66 7.69 24.56
N GLU A 113 2.48 8.83 23.87
CA GLU A 113 2.55 10.17 24.47
C GLU A 113 1.57 10.33 25.64
N SER A 114 0.33 9.85 25.48
CA SER A 114 -0.70 9.94 26.53
C SER A 114 -0.45 9.07 27.77
N LYS A 115 0.57 8.20 27.76
CA LYS A 115 0.96 7.36 28.91
C LYS A 115 2.16 7.92 29.68
N GLU A 116 2.88 8.88 29.07
CA GLU A 116 4.03 9.54 29.66
C GLU A 116 3.65 10.83 30.41
N GLU A 117 2.45 11.37 30.17
CA GLU A 117 1.78 12.43 30.96
C GLU A 117 1.06 11.92 32.21
#